data_AF-A0AAE1X3A8-F1
#
_entry.id   AF-A0AAE1X3A8-F1
#
_cell.length_a   1.000
_cell.length_b   1.000
_cell.length_c   1.000
_cell.angle_alpha   90.00
_cell.angle_beta   90.00
_cell.angle_gamma   90.00
#
_symmetry.space_group_name_H-M   'P 1'
#
loop_
_entity.id
_entity.type
_entity.pdbx_description
1 polymer ?
#
loop_
_entity_poly.entity_id
_entity_poly.type
_entity_poly.pdbx_seq_one_letter_code
_entity_poly.pdbx_strand_id
1 'polypeptide(L)'
;MKGLLTVIHVTGHEPTYTNPKTVEIAQWTEMDQIGRGAILSALSNMPLDVYCSDYYTAKSLWDELDRKYNTEEQGLEKHFVSKFMRYQMVEGKSVAE
;
A
#
# COMPACT_ATOMS: atom_id res chain seq x y z
N MET A 1 -10.48 43.37 3.51
CA MET A 1 -11.26 42.34 4.23
C MET A 1 -12.14 41.60 3.23
N LYS A 2 -12.32 40.30 3.48
CA LYS A 2 -13.06 39.29 2.69
C LYS A 2 -12.18 38.56 1.66
N GLY A 3 -11.54 37.51 2.16
CA GLY A 3 -10.83 36.52 1.36
C GLY A 3 -11.80 35.73 0.49
N LEU A 4 -11.36 35.44 -0.72
CA LEU A 4 -12.03 34.52 -1.62
C LEU A 4 -11.23 33.21 -1.59
N LEU A 5 -11.47 32.38 -0.58
CA LEU A 5 -11.14 30.96 -0.66
C LEU A 5 -12.22 30.35 -1.54
N THR A 6 -11.96 30.31 -2.85
CA THR A 6 -12.78 29.54 -3.78
C THR A 6 -12.53 28.08 -3.46
N VAL A 7 -13.38 27.50 -2.61
CA VAL A 7 -13.54 26.06 -2.48
C VAL A 7 -13.90 25.57 -3.86
N ILE A 8 -13.00 24.80 -4.47
CA ILE A 8 -13.28 24.08 -5.71
C ILE A 8 -14.36 23.07 -5.34
N HIS A 9 -15.63 23.43 -5.55
CA HIS A 9 -16.69 22.45 -5.63
C HIS A 9 -16.34 21.59 -6.85
N VAL A 10 -15.81 20.40 -6.60
CA VAL A 10 -15.83 19.33 -7.59
C VAL A 10 -17.30 18.98 -7.75
N THR A 11 -17.96 19.65 -8.70
CA THR A 11 -19.30 19.27 -9.16
C THR A 11 -19.19 17.94 -9.89
N GLY A 12 -19.10 16.85 -9.13
CA GLY A 12 -19.58 15.57 -9.59
C GLY A 12 -21.08 15.69 -9.81
N HIS A 13 -21.54 15.41 -11.02
CA HIS A 13 -22.96 15.28 -11.32
C HIS A 13 -23.58 14.28 -10.35
N GLU A 14 -24.49 14.71 -9.46
CA GLU A 14 -25.17 13.79 -8.55
C GLU A 14 -25.90 12.73 -9.37
N PRO A 15 -25.49 11.47 -9.28
CA PRO A 15 -26.18 10.41 -9.98
C PRO A 15 -27.53 10.16 -9.30
N THR A 16 -28.62 10.28 -10.07
CA THR A 16 -29.97 9.96 -9.59
C THR A 16 -30.12 8.44 -9.47
N TYR A 17 -29.60 7.86 -8.39
CA TYR A 17 -29.71 6.44 -8.10
C TYR A 17 -31.02 6.16 -7.35
N THR A 18 -32.02 5.64 -8.06
CA THR A 18 -33.33 5.28 -7.48
C THR A 18 -33.39 3.82 -6.99
N ASN A 19 -32.40 3.00 -7.33
CA ASN A 19 -32.32 1.59 -6.92
C ASN A 19 -31.28 1.40 -5.80
N PRO A 20 -31.67 0.79 -4.65
CA PRO A 20 -30.77 0.62 -3.51
C PRO A 20 -29.50 -0.20 -3.84
N LYS A 21 -29.57 -1.16 -4.77
CA LYS A 21 -28.38 -1.93 -5.20
C LYS A 21 -27.37 -1.05 -5.94
N THR A 22 -27.83 -0.08 -6.71
CA THR A 22 -26.96 0.82 -7.48
C THR A 22 -26.27 1.83 -6.56
N VAL A 23 -26.96 2.28 -5.52
CA VAL A 23 -26.38 3.13 -4.46
C VAL A 23 -25.26 2.39 -3.73
N GLU A 24 -25.50 1.13 -3.33
CA GLU A 24 -24.51 0.31 -2.64
C GLU A 24 -23.24 0.10 -3.49
N ILE A 25 -23.39 -0.23 -4.77
CA ILE A 25 -22.25 -0.40 -5.69
C ILE A 25 -21.47 0.91 -5.84
N ALA A 26 -22.15 2.06 -5.92
CA ALA A 26 -21.50 3.36 -6.03
C ALA A 26 -20.71 3.70 -4.76
N GLN A 27 -21.27 3.44 -3.57
CA GLN A 27 -20.59 3.62 -2.29
C GLN A 27 -19.34 2.73 -2.18
N TRP A 28 -19.45 1.45 -2.55
CA TRP A 28 -18.29 0.55 -2.58
C TRP A 28 -17.20 1.05 -3.53
N THR A 29 -17.59 1.56 -4.70
CA THR A 29 -16.65 2.10 -5.69
C THR A 29 -15.94 3.34 -5.15
N GLU A 30 -16.66 4.25 -4.50
CA GLU A 30 -16.09 5.44 -3.87
C GLU A 30 -15.11 5.06 -2.76
N MET A 31 -15.50 4.14 -1.88
CA MET A 31 -14.61 3.66 -0.80
C MET A 31 -13.37 2.96 -1.34
N ASP A 32 -13.48 2.18 -2.41
CA ASP A 32 -12.34 1.54 -3.07
C ASP A 32 -11.38 2.59 -3.67
N GLN A 33 -11.92 3.63 -4.30
CA GLN A 33 -11.10 4.74 -4.83
C GLN A 33 -10.36 5.49 -3.73
N ILE A 34 -11.03 5.77 -2.60
CA ILE A 34 -10.43 6.41 -1.42
C ILE A 34 -9.32 5.52 -0.84
N GLY A 35 -9.61 4.23 -0.65
CA GLY A 35 -8.64 3.26 -0.13
C GLY A 35 -7.40 3.15 -1.03
N ARG A 36 -7.60 3.09 -2.34
CA ARG A 36 -6.50 3.06 -3.32
C ARG A 36 -5.66 4.33 -3.24
N GLY A 37 -6.31 5.50 -3.19
CA GLY A 37 -5.62 6.78 -3.03
C GLY A 37 -4.77 6.84 -1.77
N ALA A 38 -5.28 6.32 -0.65
CA ALA A 38 -4.54 6.24 0.61
C ALA A 38 -3.29 5.35 0.49
N ILE A 39 -3.40 4.17 -0.13
CA ILE A 39 -2.25 3.28 -0.35
C ILE A 39 -1.21 3.95 -1.25
N LEU A 40 -1.63 4.52 -2.38
CA LEU A 40 -0.73 5.21 -3.31
C LEU A 40 -0.03 6.41 -2.66
N SER A 41 -0.71 7.14 -1.77
CA SER A 41 -0.11 8.26 -1.03
C SER A 41 1.03 7.86 -0.10
N ALA A 42 1.06 6.59 0.32
CA ALA A 42 2.14 6.03 1.13
C ALA A 42 3.34 5.54 0.29
N LEU A 43 3.17 5.41 -1.04
CA LEU A 43 4.25 5.03 -1.95
C LEU A 43 5.01 6.27 -2.43
N SER A 44 6.31 6.10 -2.71
CA SER A 44 7.14 7.15 -3.30
C SER A 44 8.05 6.58 -4.39
N ASN A 45 8.43 7.42 -5.36
CA ASN A 45 9.38 7.08 -6.42
C ASN A 45 8.92 5.88 -7.28
N MET A 46 9.84 4.97 -7.61
CA MET A 46 9.62 3.83 -8.51
C MET A 46 8.39 2.96 -8.15
N PRO A 47 8.12 2.58 -6.88
CA PRO A 47 6.88 1.88 -6.52
C PRO A 47 5.61 2.62 -6.93
N LEU A 48 5.56 3.94 -6.76
CA LEU A 48 4.38 4.72 -7.16
C LEU A 48 4.18 4.66 -8.68
N ASP A 49 5.25 4.84 -9.45
CA ASP A 49 5.18 4.81 -10.93
C ASP A 49 4.68 3.45 -11.46
N VAL A 50 5.03 2.36 -10.78
CA VAL A 50 4.59 1.01 -11.16
C VAL A 50 3.14 0.74 -10.79
N TYR A 51 2.68 1.22 -9.63
CA TYR A 51 1.38 0.84 -9.05
C TYR A 51 0.27 1.88 -9.22
N CYS A 52 0.57 3.09 -9.72
CA CYS A 52 -0.39 4.19 -9.90
C CYS A 52 -1.52 3.89 -10.91
N SER A 53 -1.39 2.85 -11.74
CA SER A 53 -2.38 2.53 -12.77
C SER A 53 -3.78 2.25 -12.21
N ASP A 54 -4.82 2.60 -12.97
CA ASP A 54 -6.23 2.43 -12.59
C ASP A 54 -6.74 0.98 -12.66
N TYR A 55 -5.86 0.02 -12.93
CA TYR A 55 -6.20 -1.40 -13.00
C TYR A 55 -6.36 -2.07 -11.64
N TYR A 56 -5.85 -1.44 -10.58
CA TYR A 56 -5.90 -2.00 -9.22
C TYR A 56 -7.10 -1.47 -8.45
N THR A 57 -7.79 -2.39 -7.76
CA THR A 57 -8.65 -2.03 -6.63
C THR A 57 -7.77 -1.81 -5.40
N ALA A 58 -8.29 -1.16 -4.35
CA ALA A 58 -7.54 -0.98 -3.11
C ALA A 58 -7.05 -2.32 -2.55
N LYS A 59 -7.90 -3.35 -2.62
CA LYS A 59 -7.58 -4.70 -2.18
C LYS A 59 -6.48 -5.34 -3.01
N SER A 60 -6.60 -5.35 -4.35
CA SER A 60 -5.60 -6.02 -5.20
C SER A 60 -4.26 -5.31 -5.17
N LEU A 61 -4.27 -3.98 -5.02
CA LEU A 61 -3.05 -3.20 -4.80
C LEU A 61 -2.36 -3.61 -3.49
N TRP A 62 -3.12 -3.67 -2.38
CA TRP A 62 -2.60 -4.08 -1.09
C TRP A 62 -2.03 -5.50 -1.13
N ASP A 63 -2.78 -6.46 -1.68
CA ASP A 63 -2.36 -7.86 -1.75
C ASP A 63 -1.06 -8.03 -2.58
N GLU A 64 -0.90 -7.27 -3.67
CA GLU A 64 0.32 -7.30 -4.50
C GLU A 64 1.52 -6.66 -3.79
N LEU A 65 1.31 -5.55 -3.07
CA LEU A 65 2.35 -4.93 -2.25
C LEU A 65 2.78 -5.86 -1.10
N ASP A 66 1.82 -6.44 -0.39
CA ASP A 66 2.06 -7.38 0.70
C ASP A 66 2.82 -8.62 0.19
N ARG A 67 2.38 -9.21 -0.92
CA ARG A 67 3.06 -10.35 -1.53
C ARG A 67 4.50 -10.05 -1.94
N LYS A 68 4.81 -8.84 -2.42
CA LYS A 68 6.13 -8.47 -2.95
C LYS A 68 7.10 -7.98 -1.88
N TYR A 69 6.60 -7.26 -0.88
CA TYR A 69 7.43 -6.58 0.11
C TYR A 69 7.30 -7.19 1.52
N ASN A 70 6.23 -7.91 1.79
CA ASN A 70 5.95 -8.55 3.07
C ASN A 70 6.03 -10.08 2.98
N THR A 71 6.64 -10.62 1.92
CA THR A 71 6.92 -12.06 1.84
C THR A 71 7.89 -12.44 2.95
N GLU A 72 7.43 -13.31 3.84
CA GLU A 72 8.25 -14.04 4.82
C GLU A 72 9.48 -14.76 4.21
N GLU A 73 9.55 -14.85 2.88
CA GLU A 73 10.66 -15.40 2.10
C GLU A 73 11.92 -14.52 2.10
N GLN A 74 11.84 -13.23 2.43
CA GLN A 74 13.02 -12.38 2.68
C GLN A 74 13.53 -12.50 4.13
N GLY A 75 13.71 -13.74 4.59
CA GLY A 75 14.94 -14.17 5.26
C GLY A 75 15.66 -13.22 6.20
N LEU A 76 15.01 -12.66 7.23
CA LEU A 76 15.75 -12.16 8.40
C LEU A 76 15.79 -13.22 9.50
N GLU A 77 14.64 -13.73 9.94
CA GLU A 77 14.65 -14.66 11.09
C GLU A 77 15.25 -16.04 10.76
N LYS A 78 14.94 -16.65 9.61
CA LYS A 78 15.52 -17.97 9.25
C LYS A 78 17.00 -17.89 8.84
N HIS A 79 17.43 -16.81 8.20
CA HIS A 79 18.83 -16.65 7.78
C HIS A 79 19.74 -16.28 8.94
N PHE A 80 19.29 -15.44 9.90
CA PHE A 80 20.09 -15.12 11.08
C PHE A 80 20.27 -16.34 11.97
N VAL A 81 19.21 -17.13 12.22
CA VAL A 81 19.32 -18.34 13.05
C VAL A 81 20.25 -19.36 12.40
N SER A 82 20.17 -19.58 11.08
CA SER A 82 21.08 -20.51 10.41
C SER A 82 22.54 -20.03 10.43
N LYS A 83 22.78 -18.71 10.25
CA LYS A 83 24.13 -18.12 10.33
C LYS A 83 24.70 -18.17 11.74
N PHE A 84 23.86 -17.94 12.75
CA PHE A 84 24.21 -18.10 14.17
C PHE A 84 24.55 -19.55 14.51
N MET A 85 23.74 -20.51 14.07
CA MET A 85 23.98 -21.94 14.34
C MET A 85 25.22 -22.50 13.62
N ARG A 86 25.66 -21.87 12.52
CA ARG A 86 26.89 -22.22 11.80
C ARG A 86 28.12 -21.47 12.32
N TYR A 87 27.97 -20.56 13.27
CA TYR A 87 29.10 -19.84 13.84
C TYR A 87 29.92 -20.79 14.73
N GLN A 88 31.18 -20.98 14.37
CA GLN A 88 32.15 -21.73 15.17
C GLN A 88 33.24 -20.78 15.64
N MET A 89 33.44 -20.70 16.96
CA MET A 89 34.56 -19.95 17.55
C MET A 89 35.87 -20.68 17.22
N VAL A 90 36.79 -19.98 16.58
CA VAL A 90 38.14 -20.48 16.26
C VAL A 90 39.13 -19.72 17.12
N GLU A 91 40.05 -20.44 17.76
CA GLU A 91 41.10 -19.83 18.59
C GLU A 91 41.92 -18.83 17.78
N GLY A 92 42.09 -17.61 18.32
CA GLY A 92 42.76 -16.50 17.65
C GLY A 92 41.87 -15.55 16.83
N LYS A 93 40.55 -15.78 16.77
CA LYS A 93 39.59 -14.83 16.16
C LYS A 93 38.73 -14.14 17.22
N SER A 94 38.61 -12.82 17.13
CA SER A 94 37.70 -12.05 17.98
C SER A 94 36.26 -12.43 17.69
N VAL A 95 35.46 -12.59 18.75
CA VAL A 95 34.02 -12.87 18.67
C VAL A 95 33.22 -11.61 18.33
N ALA A 96 33.77 -10.45 18.65
CA ALA A 96 33.25 -9.14 18.22
C ALA A 96 34.07 -8.65 17.03
N GLU A 97 33.42 -8.41 15.90
CA GLU A 97 33.85 -7.35 14.97
C GLU A 97 33.51 -6.00 15.57
#